data_AF-A0A955X4C5-F1
#
_entry.id   AF-A0A955X4C5-F1
#
_cell.length_a   1.000
_cell.length_b   1.000
_cell.length_c   1.000
_cell.angle_alpha   90.00
_cell.angle_beta   90.00
_cell.angle_gamma   90.00
#
_symmetry.space_group_name_H-M   'P 1'
#
loop_
_entity.id
_entity.type
_entity.pdbx_description
1 polymer ?
#
loop_
_entity_poly.entity_id
_entity_poly.type
_entity_poly.pdbx_seq_one_letter_code
_entity_poly.pdbx_strand_id
1 'polypeptide(L)'
;MKFRAALFSLALLAGIGLAVPKAHAEDEKAKNLKVLQDTGKKLQKGMKEFTKGLGVKCNACHVKGKFDSDEIKAKLAGREFFKTTLGEKDAAKRDAALKELLKALKLEAAKDNSKVWAGVDMLEKK
;
A
#
# COMPACT_ATOMS: atom_id res chain seq x y z
N MET A 1 39.16 -52.64 -41.26
CA MET A 1 38.80 -51.59 -40.28
C MET A 1 37.94 -50.58 -41.01
N LYS A 2 36.81 -50.04 -40.56
CA LYS A 2 35.84 -50.29 -39.47
C LYS A 2 34.61 -49.45 -39.88
N PHE A 3 33.43 -49.99 -39.69
CA PHE A 3 32.12 -49.40 -40.01
C PHE A 3 31.97 -47.96 -39.50
N ARG A 4 31.35 -47.08 -40.29
CA ARG A 4 30.78 -45.82 -39.76
C ARG A 4 29.27 -45.96 -39.64
N ALA A 5 28.86 -45.89 -38.38
CA ALA A 5 27.53 -46.10 -37.86
C ALA A 5 26.57 -44.95 -38.21
N ALA A 6 25.29 -45.34 -38.25
CA ALA A 6 24.12 -44.50 -38.16
C ALA A 6 24.14 -43.56 -36.94
N LEU A 7 23.30 -42.53 -36.96
CA LEU A 7 22.11 -42.45 -36.10
C LEU A 7 21.46 -41.06 -36.22
N PHE A 8 20.18 -41.08 -36.60
CA PHE A 8 19.20 -40.03 -36.35
C PHE A 8 19.26 -39.62 -34.87
N SER A 9 19.28 -38.32 -34.59
CA SER A 9 18.99 -37.80 -33.25
C SER A 9 17.96 -36.69 -33.38
N LEU A 10 16.72 -37.11 -33.15
CA LEU A 10 15.54 -36.28 -32.97
C LEU A 10 15.69 -35.55 -31.63
N ALA A 11 15.99 -34.25 -31.67
CA ALA A 11 16.07 -33.42 -30.47
C ALA A 11 14.65 -33.13 -29.95
N LEU A 12 14.26 -33.82 -28.88
CA LEU A 12 13.03 -33.59 -28.14
C LEU A 12 13.21 -32.35 -27.23
N LEU A 13 12.67 -31.21 -27.65
CA LEU A 13 12.57 -30.00 -26.81
C LEU A 13 11.43 -30.17 -25.81
N ALA A 14 11.75 -30.68 -24.62
CA ALA A 14 10.87 -30.68 -23.47
C ALA A 14 10.74 -29.25 -22.91
N GLY A 15 9.68 -28.54 -23.32
CA GLY A 15 9.30 -27.26 -22.73
C GLY A 15 8.77 -27.45 -21.32
N ILE A 16 9.63 -27.20 -20.31
CA ILE A 16 9.22 -27.10 -18.91
C ILE A 16 8.49 -25.77 -18.75
N GLY A 17 7.16 -25.82 -18.81
CA GLY A 17 6.31 -24.70 -18.43
C GLY A 17 6.46 -24.42 -16.94
N LEU A 18 7.22 -23.39 -16.59
CA LEU A 18 7.19 -22.82 -15.24
C LEU A 18 5.81 -22.19 -15.01
N ALA A 19 4.93 -22.94 -14.35
CA ALA A 19 3.72 -22.39 -13.78
C ALA A 19 4.13 -21.38 -12.70
N VAL A 20 4.09 -20.09 -13.03
CA VAL A 20 4.17 -19.02 -12.03
C VAL A 20 2.89 -19.11 -11.21
N PRO A 21 2.94 -19.39 -9.89
CA PRO A 21 1.75 -19.34 -9.07
C PRO A 21 1.26 -17.90 -9.07
N LYS A 22 0.11 -17.68 -9.71
CA LYS A 22 -0.63 -16.43 -9.64
C LYS A 22 -1.17 -16.37 -8.21
N ALA A 23 -0.39 -15.78 -7.30
CA ALA A 23 -0.87 -15.38 -5.99
C ALA A 23 -1.88 -14.24 -6.21
N HIS A 24 -3.09 -14.60 -6.63
CA HIS A 24 -4.25 -13.76 -6.42
C HIS A 24 -4.50 -13.78 -4.92
N ALA A 25 -4.02 -12.73 -4.27
CA ALA A 25 -4.58 -12.29 -3.00
C ALA A 25 -6.08 -12.13 -3.26
N GLU A 26 -6.84 -13.16 -2.91
CA GLU A 26 -8.25 -13.00 -2.63
C GLU A 26 -8.39 -11.80 -1.69
N ASP A 27 -9.40 -10.96 -1.91
CA ASP A 27 -9.66 -9.74 -1.14
C ASP A 27 -9.93 -10.09 0.34
N GLU A 28 -8.88 -10.45 1.08
CA GLU A 28 -8.87 -10.52 2.53
C GLU A 28 -9.24 -9.10 3.00
N LYS A 29 -10.49 -8.96 3.42
CA LYS A 29 -11.05 -7.69 3.87
C LYS A 29 -10.10 -7.09 4.89
N ALA A 30 -9.69 -5.85 4.67
CA ALA A 30 -8.78 -5.15 5.57
C ALA A 30 -9.31 -5.22 7.01
N LYS A 31 -8.49 -5.76 7.91
CA LYS A 31 -8.81 -5.93 9.34
C LYS A 31 -8.42 -4.67 10.12
N ASN A 32 -9.03 -4.47 11.29
CA ASN A 32 -8.75 -3.34 12.20
C ASN A 32 -8.95 -1.93 11.58
N LEU A 33 -9.95 -1.78 10.71
CA LEU A 33 -10.43 -0.47 10.25
C LEU A 33 -11.36 0.14 11.30
N LYS A 34 -10.86 1.13 12.05
CA LYS A 34 -11.61 1.83 13.12
C LYS A 34 -12.26 3.13 12.66
N VAL A 35 -11.68 3.78 11.64
CA VAL A 35 -12.09 5.14 11.19
C VAL A 35 -12.61 5.13 9.75
N LEU A 36 -12.04 4.31 8.89
CA LEU A 36 -12.36 4.25 7.46
C LEU A 36 -13.46 3.22 7.19
N GLN A 37 -14.46 3.58 6.40
CA GLN A 37 -15.52 2.68 5.93
C GLN A 37 -15.04 1.83 4.75
N ASP A 38 -14.19 2.39 3.88
CA ASP A 38 -13.77 1.74 2.64
C ASP A 38 -12.86 0.52 2.85
N THR A 39 -12.99 -0.44 1.93
CA THR A 39 -12.15 -1.65 1.87
C THR A 39 -11.66 -1.89 0.44
N GLY A 40 -10.82 -2.92 0.24
CA GLY A 40 -10.39 -3.36 -1.08
C GLY A 40 -9.64 -2.29 -1.89
N LYS A 41 -9.94 -2.19 -3.18
CA LYS A 41 -9.22 -1.34 -4.13
C LYS A 41 -9.27 0.16 -3.81
N LYS A 42 -10.41 0.67 -3.32
CA LYS A 42 -10.59 2.09 -2.97
C LYS A 42 -9.66 2.47 -1.81
N LEU A 43 -9.67 1.65 -0.75
CA LEU A 43 -8.74 1.81 0.38
C LEU A 43 -7.27 1.78 -0.07
N GLN A 44 -6.89 0.78 -0.88
CA GLN A 44 -5.51 0.66 -1.37
C GLN A 44 -5.09 1.87 -2.22
N LYS A 45 -5.99 2.42 -3.05
CA LYS A 45 -5.72 3.59 -3.88
C LYS A 45 -5.55 4.85 -3.02
N GLY A 46 -6.44 5.07 -2.05
CA GLY A 46 -6.32 6.18 -1.10
C GLY A 46 -5.00 6.14 -0.31
N MET A 47 -4.63 4.97 0.22
CA MET A 47 -3.36 4.79 0.94
C MET A 47 -2.13 4.99 0.04
N LYS A 48 -2.19 4.60 -1.24
CA LYS A 48 -1.11 4.84 -2.20
C LYS A 48 -0.93 6.32 -2.51
N GLU A 49 -2.01 7.07 -2.73
CA GLU A 49 -1.91 8.51 -2.94
C GLU A 49 -1.42 9.22 -1.68
N PHE A 50 -1.92 8.80 -0.51
CA PHE A 50 -1.48 9.34 0.78
C PHE A 50 0.02 9.15 1.02
N THR A 51 0.55 7.94 0.81
CA THR A 51 1.99 7.66 0.97
C THR A 51 2.85 8.40 -0.06
N LYS A 52 2.39 8.51 -1.32
CA LYS A 52 3.07 9.35 -2.34
C LYS A 52 3.12 10.81 -1.93
N GLY A 53 2.00 11.34 -1.42
CA GLY A 53 1.89 12.72 -0.95
C GLY A 53 2.79 13.00 0.25
N LEU A 54 2.85 12.09 1.22
CA LEU A 54 3.77 12.19 2.35
C LEU A 54 5.23 11.95 1.95
N GLY A 55 5.49 11.29 0.82
CA GLY A 55 6.84 10.94 0.39
C GLY A 55 7.45 9.75 1.14
N VAL A 56 6.62 8.91 1.77
CA VAL A 56 7.06 7.76 2.56
C VAL A 56 6.65 6.43 1.91
N LYS A 57 7.25 5.33 2.38
CA LYS A 57 6.84 3.97 2.02
C LYS A 57 5.79 3.44 3.01
N CYS A 58 5.04 2.41 2.63
CA CYS A 58 3.98 1.82 3.47
C CYS A 58 4.49 1.39 4.86
N ASN A 59 5.74 0.94 4.96
CA ASN A 59 6.35 0.49 6.21
C ASN A 59 6.70 1.62 7.19
N ALA A 60 6.52 2.89 6.80
CA ALA A 60 6.59 4.00 7.74
C ALA A 60 5.46 3.94 8.78
N CYS A 61 4.29 3.42 8.40
CA CYS A 61 3.13 3.29 9.27
C CYS A 61 2.71 1.83 9.52
N HIS A 62 2.99 0.90 8.59
CA HIS A 62 2.52 -0.48 8.69
C HIS A 62 3.64 -1.48 8.94
N VAL A 63 3.37 -2.51 9.72
CA VAL A 63 4.24 -3.68 9.81
C VAL A 63 4.09 -4.48 8.51
N LYS A 64 5.21 -4.83 7.87
CA LYS A 64 5.20 -5.61 6.62
C LYS A 64 4.51 -6.96 6.86
N GLY A 65 3.49 -7.27 6.06
CA GLY A 65 2.69 -8.49 6.19
C GLY A 65 1.65 -8.47 7.31
N LYS A 66 1.58 -7.42 8.12
CA LYS A 66 0.60 -7.24 9.21
C LYS A 66 0.04 -5.82 9.20
N PHE A 67 -0.67 -5.45 8.14
CA PHE A 67 -1.18 -4.09 7.94
C PHE A 67 -2.19 -3.66 9.02
N ASP A 68 -2.86 -4.61 9.64
CA ASP A 68 -3.81 -4.45 10.73
C ASP A 68 -3.14 -4.25 12.11
N SER A 69 -1.85 -4.54 12.25
CA SER A 69 -1.10 -4.33 13.52
C SER A 69 -0.96 -2.85 13.87
N ASP A 70 -1.15 -2.53 15.15
CA ASP A 70 -1.00 -1.17 15.73
C ASP A 70 0.37 -0.99 16.44
N GLU A 71 1.32 -1.92 16.24
CA GLU A 71 2.67 -1.88 16.85
C GLU A 71 3.47 -0.61 16.50
N ILE A 72 3.29 -0.08 15.29
CA ILE A 72 3.98 1.14 14.85
C ILE A 72 3.18 2.37 15.28
N LYS A 73 3.75 3.19 16.16
CA LYS A 73 3.13 4.43 16.67
C LYS A 73 2.67 5.38 15.56
N ALA A 74 3.38 5.44 14.43
CA ALA A 74 2.99 6.24 13.27
C ALA A 74 1.61 5.85 12.71
N LYS A 75 1.18 4.59 12.84
CA LYS A 75 -0.18 4.18 12.48
C LYS A 75 -1.23 4.81 13.37
N LEU A 76 -0.96 4.93 14.67
CA LEU A 76 -1.86 5.57 15.62
C LEU A 76 -1.99 7.06 15.33
N ALA A 77 -0.89 7.74 15.01
CA ALA A 77 -0.90 9.12 14.55
C ALA A 77 -1.69 9.27 13.23
N GLY A 78 -1.46 8.39 12.26
CA GLY A 78 -2.23 8.35 11.02
C GLY A 78 -3.74 8.14 11.27
N ARG A 79 -4.10 7.30 12.24
CA ARG A 79 -5.50 7.06 12.61
C ARG A 79 -6.15 8.31 13.17
N GLU A 80 -5.48 9.04 14.05
CA GLU A 80 -6.01 10.29 14.61
C GLU A 80 -6.11 11.39 13.54
N PHE A 81 -5.13 11.45 12.63
CA PHE A 81 -5.18 12.31 11.45
C PHE A 81 -6.45 12.04 10.64
N PHE A 82 -6.68 10.80 10.20
CA PHE A 82 -7.88 10.45 9.43
C PHE A 82 -9.18 10.74 10.20
N LYS A 83 -9.21 10.49 11.51
CA LYS A 83 -10.39 10.77 12.34
C LYS A 83 -10.78 12.25 12.31
N THR A 84 -9.77 13.13 12.29
CA THR A 84 -9.92 14.58 12.28
C THR A 84 -10.21 15.12 10.89
N THR A 85 -9.57 14.57 9.85
CA THR A 85 -9.58 15.20 8.52
C THR A 85 -10.62 14.65 7.55
N LEU A 86 -11.15 13.44 7.74
CA LEU A 86 -12.14 12.89 6.82
C LEU A 86 -13.43 13.70 6.87
N GLY A 87 -13.82 14.25 5.73
CA GLY A 87 -14.99 15.11 5.58
C GLY A 87 -14.83 16.53 6.15
N GLU A 88 -13.66 16.85 6.74
CA GLU A 88 -13.37 18.20 7.20
C GLU A 88 -13.05 19.11 6.02
N LYS A 89 -13.67 20.29 6.00
CA LYS A 89 -13.54 21.29 4.92
C LYS A 89 -12.71 22.50 5.34
N ASP A 90 -12.54 22.71 6.64
CA ASP A 90 -11.72 23.79 7.16
C ASP A 90 -10.23 23.52 6.87
N ALA A 91 -9.63 24.40 6.07
CA ALA A 91 -8.23 24.27 5.67
C ALA A 91 -7.26 24.37 6.84
N ALA A 92 -7.53 25.24 7.82
CA ALA A 92 -6.65 25.44 8.97
C ALA A 92 -6.62 24.19 9.87
N LYS A 93 -7.78 23.55 10.10
CA LYS A 93 -7.86 22.28 10.84
C LYS A 93 -7.15 21.14 10.09
N ARG A 94 -7.34 21.05 8.77
CA ARG A 94 -6.64 20.08 7.93
C ARG A 94 -5.12 20.28 8.01
N ASP A 95 -4.64 21.51 7.87
CA ASP A 95 -3.22 21.83 7.95
C ASP A 95 -2.64 21.56 9.34
N ALA A 96 -3.39 21.86 10.41
CA ALA A 96 -2.98 21.54 11.77
C ALA A 96 -2.85 20.03 11.99
N ALA A 97 -3.83 19.24 11.54
CA ALA A 97 -3.77 17.79 11.61
C ALA A 97 -2.58 17.22 10.81
N LEU A 98 -2.33 17.76 9.61
CA LEU A 98 -1.20 17.34 8.79
C LEU A 98 0.15 17.65 9.49
N LYS A 99 0.29 18.82 10.12
CA LYS A 99 1.49 19.17 10.89
C LYS A 99 1.76 18.18 12.02
N GLU A 100 0.73 17.80 12.78
CA GLU A 100 0.88 16.81 13.85
C GLU A 100 1.26 15.43 13.32
N LEU A 101 0.69 15.01 12.19
CA LEU A 101 1.08 13.77 11.53
C LEU A 101 2.55 13.80 11.07
N LEU A 102 2.96 14.88 10.41
CA LEU A 102 4.34 15.05 9.93
C LEU A 102 5.34 15.01 11.09
N LYS A 103 5.03 15.66 12.21
CA LYS A 103 5.81 15.59 13.45
C LYS A 103 5.92 14.16 13.96
N ALA A 104 4.82 13.40 13.98
CA ALA A 104 4.84 11.99 14.40
C ALA A 104 5.68 11.09 13.47
N LEU A 105 5.72 11.42 12.18
CA LEU A 105 6.54 10.75 11.17
C LEU A 105 7.98 11.27 11.10
N LYS A 106 8.31 12.31 11.89
CA LYS A 106 9.60 13.02 11.84
C LYS A 106 9.92 13.54 10.43
N LEU A 107 8.91 14.07 9.76
CA LEU A 107 9.01 14.73 8.46
C LEU A 107 8.91 16.24 8.65
N GLU A 108 9.74 17.00 7.97
CA GLU A 108 9.66 18.47 7.98
C GLU A 108 8.46 18.98 7.18
N ALA A 109 8.16 18.32 6.06
CA ALA A 109 7.05 18.61 5.18
C ALA A 109 6.56 17.34 4.46
N ALA A 110 5.32 17.36 3.98
CA ALA A 110 4.87 16.37 3.01
C ALA A 110 5.52 16.68 1.65
N LYS A 111 5.75 15.63 0.84
CA LYS A 111 6.31 15.77 -0.50
C LYS A 111 5.36 16.47 -1.47
N ASP A 112 4.06 16.23 -1.34
CA ASP A 112 3.01 16.78 -2.20
C ASP A 112 1.67 16.81 -1.46
N ASN A 113 1.30 17.99 -0.95
CA ASN A 113 0.06 18.18 -0.20
C ASN A 113 -1.18 17.85 -1.04
N SER A 114 -1.16 18.10 -2.35
CA SER A 114 -2.30 17.83 -3.22
C SER A 114 -2.64 16.33 -3.26
N LYS A 115 -1.61 15.48 -3.24
CA LYS A 115 -1.78 14.01 -3.19
C LYS A 115 -2.14 13.49 -1.82
N VAL A 116 -1.64 14.12 -0.75
CA VAL A 116 -2.09 13.83 0.61
C VAL A 116 -3.61 13.98 0.65
N TRP A 117 -4.12 15.13 0.19
CA TRP A 117 -5.53 15.44 0.24
C TRP A 117 -6.37 14.66 -0.76
N ALA A 118 -5.86 14.40 -1.98
CA ALA A 118 -6.53 13.51 -2.92
C ALA A 118 -6.70 12.07 -2.36
N GLY A 119 -5.73 11.60 -1.57
CA GLY A 119 -5.84 10.31 -0.89
C GLY A 119 -6.86 10.31 0.25
N VAL A 120 -6.93 11.39 1.02
CA VAL A 120 -7.90 11.56 2.13
C VAL A 120 -9.32 11.72 1.59
N ASP A 121 -9.52 12.58 0.60
CA ASP A 121 -10.83 12.93 0.05
C ASP A 121 -11.43 11.78 -0.78
N MET A 122 -10.62 10.80 -1.15
CA MET A 122 -11.08 9.55 -1.78
C MET A 122 -11.74 8.59 -0.77
N LEU A 123 -11.48 8.77 0.53
CA LEU A 123 -11.90 7.83 1.57
C LEU A 123 -13.06 8.39 2.39
N GLU A 124 -13.88 7.48 2.87
CA GLU A 124 -15.06 7.77 3.66
C GLU A 124 -14.85 7.37 5.12
N LYS A 125 -15.32 8.25 6.01
CA LYS A 125 -15.37 8.01 7.44
C LYS A 125 -16.49 7.01 7.75
N LYS A 126 -16.27 6.13 8.73
CA LYS A 126 -17.31 5.28 9.32
C LYS A 126 -18.40 6.09 10.00
#